data_AF-A0A4V2AJ16-F1
#
_entry.id   AF-A0A4V2AJ16-F1
#
_cell.length_a   1.000
_cell.length_b   1.000
_cell.length_c   1.000
_cell.angle_alpha   90.00
_cell.angle_beta   90.00
_cell.angle_gamma   90.00
#
_symmetry.space_group_name_H-M   'P 1'
#
loop_
_entity.id
_entity.type
_entity.pdbx_description
1 polymer ?
#
loop_
_entity_poly.entity_id
_entity_poly.type
_entity_poly.pdbx_seq_one_letter_code
_entity_poly.pdbx_strand_id
1 'polypeptide(L)'
;MTLVAAGALLGFGCGSEPGAANAGAGGTSTSGGGAASGGGGSGGPAPVAGSAGAVMELPKPGVVSPETAGVMPLRRLTHREFSNTMAELLGDTTKPGAKFEPDGPGAGGFEAPGTVPTETARGYMEAAEVLAATALTANKITVPCTAPADAAAETACVTSLVKDFGAKAYRRALVASEVEDLVKLFQTAKTLGGTFQEAVAATIEAILQSPNLLYHWEIGDQPAVRDPENAALVALTADQLASRLSYFLWESPPDAALQTAAKAGQLATADGLKTQAARLLTDDTRARRALFSFHKQWLHMDNLEDLDPGTDLGAQLGQELENFVASIFVAGDGTLKSLLTAPYTFANASTAPQYGLTVQGSGFTQVALDPTQRVGVMMQVPFLRTNGNAPPVRRGLAVYKQLLCGNVPLPAGNIPMVEADTPDSTLTTRERFAKHAEIACATGCHAIFDPWGFALESFDSLGRYRTQEKGKPIDVTGLPQGADAVIGGTTPKGKVIPFKSGIEMLNALAESDEVSWCTSRHWSRFMLGRMDGDADAGAMSNAYLAAAYGPDRTTARTFSVKDFLVAIVGTKAFRFRTPSAGETL
;
A
#
# COMPACT_ATOMS: atom_id res chain seq x y z
N MET A 1 -29.96 -30.45 -42.20
CA MET A 1 -30.94 -29.87 -43.13
C MET A 1 -30.86 -28.35 -43.02
N THR A 2 -30.31 -27.72 -44.07
CA THR A 2 -30.57 -26.35 -44.59
C THR A 2 -30.56 -25.19 -43.58
N LEU A 3 -29.46 -24.44 -43.36
CA LEU A 3 -28.93 -23.28 -44.14
C LEU A 3 -29.97 -22.22 -44.51
N VAL A 4 -29.87 -21.00 -43.96
CA VAL A 4 -29.90 -19.71 -44.70
C VAL A 4 -29.10 -18.66 -43.91
N ALA A 5 -28.14 -18.04 -44.59
CA ALA A 5 -27.45 -16.80 -44.24
C ALA A 5 -28.11 -15.61 -44.94
N ALA A 6 -28.00 -14.40 -44.38
CA ALA A 6 -28.09 -13.16 -45.14
C ALA A 6 -27.38 -12.02 -44.41
N GLY A 7 -26.46 -11.36 -45.11
CA GLY A 7 -25.91 -10.05 -44.77
C GLY A 7 -26.16 -9.04 -45.89
N ALA A 8 -26.09 -7.75 -45.57
CA ALA A 8 -25.69 -6.57 -46.38
C ALA A 8 -26.12 -5.30 -45.59
N LEU A 9 -25.27 -4.32 -45.23
CA LEU A 9 -24.50 -3.29 -45.99
C LEU A 9 -25.32 -2.08 -46.54
N LEU A 10 -24.86 -0.87 -46.12
CA LEU A 10 -25.01 0.51 -46.66
C LEU A 10 -26.28 1.31 -46.27
N GLY A 11 -26.25 2.63 -45.98
CA GLY A 11 -25.18 3.65 -45.97
C GLY A 11 -25.62 5.04 -45.42
N PHE A 12 -24.62 5.94 -45.30
CA PHE A 12 -24.55 7.42 -45.22
C PHE A 12 -25.68 8.33 -44.68
N GLY A 13 -25.29 9.31 -43.83
CA GLY A 13 -26.00 10.59 -43.64
C GLY A 13 -25.36 11.55 -42.61
N CYS A 14 -25.02 12.77 -43.04
CA CYS A 14 -24.22 13.85 -42.41
C CYS A 14 -24.76 14.58 -41.14
N GLY A 15 -23.80 15.21 -40.42
CA GLY A 15 -23.89 16.54 -39.75
C GLY A 15 -24.65 16.59 -38.42
N SER A 16 -24.28 17.34 -37.37
CA SER A 16 -23.38 18.48 -37.19
C SER A 16 -23.25 18.75 -35.68
N GLU A 17 -22.08 19.19 -35.20
CA GLU A 17 -21.96 19.87 -33.90
C GLU A 17 -22.80 21.17 -33.86
N PRO A 18 -23.17 21.66 -32.67
CA PRO A 18 -22.38 22.76 -32.13
C PRO A 18 -22.24 22.79 -30.59
N GLY A 19 -21.06 23.22 -30.14
CA GLY A 19 -20.93 24.41 -29.29
C GLY A 19 -21.20 24.25 -27.80
N ALA A 20 -20.13 23.96 -27.05
CA ALA A 20 -20.07 24.21 -25.62
C ALA A 20 -19.83 25.71 -25.35
N ALA A 21 -20.73 26.35 -24.60
CA ALA A 21 -20.51 27.64 -23.96
C ALA A 21 -21.33 27.78 -22.66
N ASN A 22 -20.63 27.59 -21.55
CA ASN A 22 -20.55 28.43 -20.34
C ASN A 22 -21.79 28.77 -19.46
N ALA A 23 -21.47 28.91 -18.17
CA ALA A 23 -22.12 29.71 -17.11
C ALA A 23 -23.18 29.08 -16.19
N GLY A 24 -22.70 28.71 -14.99
CA GLY A 24 -23.15 29.17 -13.66
C GLY A 24 -24.61 29.55 -13.38
N ALA A 25 -25.20 28.83 -12.41
CA ALA A 25 -26.09 29.33 -11.35
C ALA A 25 -26.23 28.17 -10.33
N GLY A 26 -26.06 28.33 -9.01
CA GLY A 26 -26.71 29.35 -8.18
C GLY A 26 -28.13 28.88 -7.86
N GLY A 27 -28.28 27.93 -6.94
CA GLY A 27 -29.57 27.31 -6.61
C GLY A 27 -29.69 26.93 -5.14
N THR A 28 -30.14 27.88 -4.35
CA THR A 28 -30.68 27.73 -2.99
C THR A 28 -31.78 26.66 -2.94
N SER A 29 -31.75 25.74 -1.96
CA SER A 29 -32.94 25.00 -1.56
C SER A 29 -33.21 25.14 -0.07
N THR A 30 -34.33 25.80 0.19
CA THR A 30 -35.03 26.03 1.45
C THR A 30 -35.44 24.75 2.16
N SER A 31 -35.50 24.87 3.49
CA SER A 31 -36.14 23.98 4.45
C SER A 31 -37.54 23.52 4.06
N GLY A 32 -37.80 22.22 4.20
CA GLY A 32 -39.14 21.63 4.23
C GLY A 32 -39.12 20.36 5.06
N GLY A 33 -39.60 20.46 6.30
CA GLY A 33 -39.77 19.32 7.19
C GLY A 33 -40.91 18.42 6.75
N GLY A 34 -40.67 17.11 6.77
CA GLY A 34 -41.66 16.08 6.56
C GLY A 34 -41.17 14.79 7.19
N ALA A 35 -41.61 14.52 8.41
CA ALA A 35 -41.34 13.29 9.13
C ALA A 35 -42.10 12.12 8.48
N ALA A 36 -41.38 11.06 8.12
CA ALA A 36 -41.96 9.73 7.93
C ALA A 36 -40.92 8.68 8.38
N SER A 37 -41.34 7.91 9.37
CA SER A 37 -40.63 6.84 10.06
C SER A 37 -40.47 5.58 9.20
N GLY A 38 -39.32 4.90 9.29
CA GLY A 38 -39.23 3.47 9.02
C GLY A 38 -37.84 2.98 8.58
N GLY A 39 -37.23 2.12 9.39
CA GLY A 39 -36.38 1.03 8.88
C GLY A 39 -34.87 1.08 9.17
N GLY A 40 -34.50 0.53 10.32
CA GLY A 40 -33.26 -0.21 10.61
C GLY A 40 -32.00 0.03 9.76
N GLY A 41 -31.16 0.97 10.18
CA GLY A 41 -29.76 1.06 9.76
C GLY A 41 -28.85 0.32 10.73
N SER A 42 -28.13 -0.68 10.23
CA SER A 42 -27.09 -1.42 10.92
C SER A 42 -26.00 -0.48 11.44
N GLY A 43 -25.96 -0.30 12.77
CA GLY A 43 -24.85 0.32 13.46
C GLY A 43 -23.59 -0.51 13.27
N GLY A 44 -22.72 -0.06 12.36
CA GLY A 44 -21.33 -0.49 12.35
C GLY A 44 -20.70 -0.17 13.71
N PRO A 45 -19.79 -1.01 14.23
CA PRO A 45 -19.18 -0.74 15.51
C PRO A 45 -18.47 0.61 15.44
N ALA A 46 -18.79 1.48 16.39
CA ALA A 46 -18.04 2.71 16.63
C ALA A 46 -16.55 2.37 16.71
N PRO A 47 -15.65 3.18 16.13
CA PRO A 47 -14.23 2.96 16.28
C PRO A 47 -13.92 2.94 17.76
N VAL A 48 -13.39 1.81 18.22
CA VAL A 48 -12.84 1.69 19.57
C VAL A 48 -11.82 2.80 19.71
N ALA A 49 -12.01 3.67 20.70
CA ALA A 49 -11.13 4.79 20.97
C ALA A 49 -9.73 4.28 21.36
N GLY A 50 -8.91 3.95 20.36
CA GLY A 50 -7.47 3.84 20.52
C GLY A 50 -6.95 5.23 20.84
N SER A 51 -6.39 5.38 22.05
CA SER A 51 -5.70 6.57 22.57
C SER A 51 -5.52 7.71 21.55
N ALA A 52 -6.57 8.50 21.39
CA ALA A 52 -6.56 9.68 20.55
C ALA A 52 -5.83 10.78 21.32
N GLY A 53 -4.50 10.84 21.18
CA GLY A 53 -3.70 11.93 21.72
C GLY A 53 -2.40 11.57 22.45
N ALA A 54 -2.06 10.29 22.62
CA ALA A 54 -0.76 9.95 23.21
C ALA A 54 0.37 10.13 22.20
N VAL A 55 1.34 10.96 22.56
CA VAL A 55 2.63 11.08 21.87
C VAL A 55 3.33 9.72 21.90
N MET A 56 3.89 9.28 20.78
CA MET A 56 4.59 7.99 20.73
C MET A 56 5.86 8.04 21.57
N GLU A 57 5.97 7.12 22.53
CA GLU A 57 7.19 6.99 23.32
C GLU A 57 8.27 6.27 22.51
N LEU A 58 9.52 6.75 22.62
CA LEU A 58 10.63 6.16 21.87
C LEU A 58 11.15 4.93 22.62
N PRO A 59 11.40 3.81 21.93
CA PRO A 59 12.09 2.68 22.52
C PRO A 59 13.44 3.08 23.12
N LYS A 60 13.73 2.62 24.33
CA LYS A 60 15.01 2.90 25.01
C LYS A 60 16.10 1.93 24.53
N PRO A 61 17.27 2.43 24.08
CA PRO A 61 18.39 1.55 23.70
C PRO A 61 18.78 0.58 24.82
N GLY A 62 19.13 -0.64 24.45
CA GLY A 62 19.48 -1.74 25.36
C GLY A 62 18.30 -2.40 26.08
N VAL A 63 17.07 -1.86 25.95
CA VAL A 63 15.88 -2.45 26.58
C VAL A 63 15.22 -3.43 25.62
N VAL A 64 15.10 -4.69 26.05
CA VAL A 64 14.29 -5.70 25.34
C VAL A 64 12.86 -5.61 25.85
N SER A 65 11.94 -5.22 24.97
CA SER A 65 10.51 -5.19 25.30
C SER A 65 9.92 -6.61 25.23
N PRO A 66 9.08 -7.03 26.19
CA PRO A 66 8.33 -8.28 26.09
C PRO A 66 7.50 -8.31 24.81
N GLU A 67 7.52 -9.43 24.10
CA GLU A 67 6.77 -9.58 22.85
C GLU A 67 5.45 -10.31 23.06
N THR A 68 4.43 -9.90 22.31
CA THR A 68 3.17 -10.60 22.16
C THR A 68 2.67 -10.41 20.72
N ALA A 69 1.43 -10.78 20.41
CA ALA A 69 0.85 -10.60 19.09
C ALA A 69 -0.65 -10.25 19.21
N GLY A 70 -1.12 -9.30 18.40
CA GLY A 70 -2.55 -8.97 18.36
C GLY A 70 -3.40 -10.03 17.64
N VAL A 71 -4.70 -9.76 17.58
CA VAL A 71 -5.64 -10.54 16.77
C VAL A 71 -5.35 -10.31 15.29
N MET A 72 -5.45 -11.36 14.49
CA MET A 72 -5.29 -11.30 13.04
C MET A 72 -6.59 -11.75 12.38
N PRO A 73 -7.46 -10.83 11.97
CA PRO A 73 -8.72 -11.19 11.34
C PRO A 73 -8.47 -11.81 9.96
N LEU A 74 -9.35 -12.72 9.56
CA LEU A 74 -9.35 -13.25 8.20
C LEU A 74 -9.57 -12.07 7.23
N ARG A 75 -8.59 -11.81 6.37
CA ARG A 75 -8.64 -10.72 5.38
C ARG A 75 -8.54 -11.27 3.96
N ARG A 76 -9.32 -10.70 3.04
CA ARG A 76 -9.19 -10.99 1.61
C ARG A 76 -7.82 -10.53 1.11
N LEU A 77 -7.31 -11.13 0.04
CA LEU A 77 -6.25 -10.50 -0.76
C LEU A 77 -6.77 -9.15 -1.26
N THR A 78 -5.97 -8.10 -1.23
CA THR A 78 -6.33 -6.86 -1.96
C THR A 78 -6.45 -7.16 -3.45
N HIS A 79 -7.13 -6.31 -4.21
CA HIS A 79 -7.25 -6.47 -5.66
C HIS A 79 -5.90 -6.46 -6.38
N ARG A 80 -4.91 -5.74 -5.81
CA ARG A 80 -3.51 -5.80 -6.24
C ARG A 80 -2.87 -7.15 -5.90
N GLU A 81 -2.96 -7.61 -4.65
CA GLU A 81 -2.42 -8.92 -4.24
C GLU A 81 -3.04 -10.06 -5.08
N PHE A 82 -4.33 -10.00 -5.38
CA PHE A 82 -5.01 -10.94 -6.28
C PHE A 82 -4.43 -10.89 -7.69
N SER A 83 -4.29 -9.71 -8.28
CA SER A 83 -3.71 -9.53 -9.62
C SER A 83 -2.27 -10.05 -9.69
N ASN A 84 -1.47 -9.75 -8.67
CA ASN A 84 -0.10 -10.26 -8.55
C ASN A 84 -0.08 -11.79 -8.41
N THR A 85 -1.04 -12.37 -7.69
CA THR A 85 -1.18 -13.83 -7.57
C THR A 85 -1.52 -14.47 -8.90
N MET A 86 -2.40 -13.87 -9.69
CA MET A 86 -2.75 -14.37 -11.03
C MET A 86 -1.56 -14.28 -11.99
N ALA A 87 -0.76 -13.22 -11.91
CA ALA A 87 0.47 -13.10 -12.68
C ALA A 87 1.47 -14.23 -12.37
N GLU A 88 1.68 -14.55 -11.09
CA GLU A 88 2.61 -15.61 -10.67
C GLU A 88 2.07 -17.02 -10.94
N LEU A 89 0.76 -17.23 -10.73
CA LEU A 89 0.13 -18.55 -10.84
C LEU A 89 -0.19 -18.92 -12.29
N LEU A 90 -0.60 -17.95 -13.10
CA LEU A 90 -1.16 -18.15 -14.44
C LEU A 90 -0.38 -17.42 -15.54
N GLY A 91 0.58 -16.56 -15.20
CA GLY A 91 1.25 -15.70 -16.18
C GLY A 91 0.36 -14.57 -16.71
N ASP A 92 -0.74 -14.25 -16.03
CA ASP A 92 -1.67 -13.20 -16.44
C ASP A 92 -1.20 -11.82 -15.95
N THR A 93 -0.82 -10.94 -16.88
CA THR A 93 -0.36 -9.58 -16.56
C THR A 93 -1.44 -8.52 -16.79
N THR A 94 -2.70 -8.93 -17.01
CA THR A 94 -3.81 -7.99 -17.34
C THR A 94 -4.35 -7.22 -16.13
N LYS A 95 -3.87 -7.55 -14.92
CA LYS A 95 -4.29 -6.96 -13.63
C LYS A 95 -5.80 -7.04 -13.41
N PRO A 96 -6.37 -8.26 -13.37
CA PRO A 96 -7.82 -8.47 -13.36
C PRO A 96 -8.52 -7.79 -12.18
N GLY A 97 -7.86 -7.68 -11.03
CA GLY A 97 -8.39 -7.00 -9.86
C GLY A 97 -8.63 -5.50 -10.04
N ALA A 98 -7.93 -4.85 -10.97
CA ALA A 98 -8.10 -3.41 -11.22
C ALA A 98 -9.46 -3.06 -11.86
N LYS A 99 -10.24 -4.06 -12.30
CA LYS A 99 -11.59 -3.89 -12.86
C LYS A 99 -12.69 -3.94 -11.80
N PHE A 100 -12.35 -4.33 -10.57
CA PHE A 100 -13.30 -4.43 -9.47
C PHE A 100 -13.47 -3.07 -8.79
N GLU A 101 -14.50 -2.95 -7.94
CA GLU A 101 -14.65 -1.78 -7.07
C GLU A 101 -13.36 -1.60 -6.25
N PRO A 102 -12.73 -0.41 -6.25
CA PRO A 102 -11.45 -0.23 -5.59
C PRO A 102 -11.47 -0.58 -4.10
N ASP A 103 -10.40 -1.24 -3.64
CA ASP A 103 -10.17 -1.38 -2.21
C ASP A 103 -9.87 0.00 -1.59
N GLY A 104 -10.39 0.24 -0.38
CA GLY A 104 -10.28 1.53 0.29
C GLY A 104 -9.12 1.59 1.30
N PRO A 105 -8.81 2.77 1.84
CA PRO A 105 -7.86 2.89 2.93
C PRO A 105 -8.42 2.18 4.18
N GLY A 106 -7.72 1.14 4.63
CA GLY A 106 -8.01 0.45 5.88
C GLY A 106 -7.64 1.31 7.09
N ALA A 107 -8.00 0.83 8.28
CA ALA A 107 -7.75 1.54 9.53
C ALA A 107 -6.26 1.91 9.72
N GLY A 108 -5.34 1.08 9.22
CA GLY A 108 -3.89 1.30 9.27
C GLY A 108 -3.35 2.38 8.33
N GLY A 109 -4.17 2.99 7.48
CA GLY A 109 -3.76 3.98 6.48
C GLY A 109 -3.20 3.40 5.18
N PHE A 110 -3.35 2.08 4.99
CA PHE A 110 -2.97 1.36 3.78
C PHE A 110 -4.20 0.68 3.19
N GLU A 111 -4.17 0.41 1.89
CA GLU A 111 -5.22 -0.29 1.17
C GLU A 111 -5.56 -1.61 1.86
N ALA A 112 -6.84 -1.76 2.16
CA ALA A 112 -7.38 -2.95 2.79
C ALA A 112 -8.66 -3.36 2.08
N PRO A 113 -8.91 -4.68 1.96
CA PRO A 113 -10.13 -5.16 1.36
C PRO A 113 -11.36 -4.70 2.15
N GLY A 114 -12.35 -4.18 1.44
CA GLY A 114 -13.67 -3.92 2.01
C GLY A 114 -14.49 -5.20 2.23
N THR A 115 -15.77 -5.03 2.54
CA THR A 115 -16.75 -6.12 2.41
C THR A 115 -16.78 -6.64 0.97
N VAL A 116 -17.36 -7.81 0.74
CA VAL A 116 -17.53 -8.37 -0.61
C VAL A 116 -18.98 -8.21 -1.06
N PRO A 117 -19.34 -7.10 -1.75
CA PRO A 117 -20.63 -6.97 -2.41
C PRO A 117 -20.86 -8.05 -3.47
N THR A 118 -22.12 -8.24 -3.84
CA THR A 118 -22.52 -9.16 -4.94
C THR A 118 -21.78 -8.85 -6.23
N GLU A 119 -21.55 -7.57 -6.55
CA GLU A 119 -20.83 -7.15 -7.77
C GLU A 119 -19.36 -7.57 -7.73
N THR A 120 -18.67 -7.38 -6.61
CA THR A 120 -17.30 -7.85 -6.42
C THR A 120 -17.21 -9.36 -6.48
N ALA A 121 -18.16 -10.08 -5.87
CA ALA A 121 -18.23 -11.54 -5.96
C ALA A 121 -18.39 -12.00 -7.43
N ARG A 122 -19.30 -11.38 -8.18
CA ARG A 122 -19.48 -11.65 -9.61
C ARG A 122 -18.20 -11.37 -10.41
N GLY A 123 -17.52 -10.26 -10.12
CA GLY A 123 -16.23 -9.94 -10.74
C GLY A 123 -15.18 -11.03 -10.55
N TYR A 124 -15.08 -11.63 -9.35
CA TYR A 124 -14.20 -12.77 -9.11
C TYR A 124 -14.62 -14.02 -9.90
N MET A 125 -15.92 -14.29 -10.03
CA MET A 125 -16.43 -15.42 -10.81
C MET A 125 -16.08 -15.25 -12.30
N GLU A 126 -16.41 -14.09 -12.89
CA GLU A 126 -16.13 -13.76 -14.29
C GLU A 126 -14.62 -13.76 -14.58
N ALA A 127 -13.82 -13.22 -13.66
CA ALA A 127 -12.37 -13.26 -13.79
C ALA A 127 -11.85 -14.70 -13.76
N ALA A 128 -12.35 -15.55 -12.86
CA ALA A 128 -11.91 -16.94 -12.76
C ALA A 128 -12.18 -17.73 -14.05
N GLU A 129 -13.35 -17.55 -14.66
CA GLU A 129 -13.71 -18.17 -15.96
C GLU A 129 -12.73 -17.77 -17.07
N VAL A 130 -12.52 -16.45 -17.25
CA VAL A 130 -11.61 -15.93 -18.28
C VAL A 130 -10.16 -16.36 -18.03
N LEU A 131 -9.71 -16.30 -16.77
CA LEU A 131 -8.35 -16.64 -16.37
C LEU A 131 -8.06 -18.13 -16.57
N ALA A 132 -8.98 -19.02 -16.17
CA ALA A 132 -8.82 -20.46 -16.33
C ALA A 132 -8.74 -20.84 -17.81
N ALA A 133 -9.67 -20.35 -18.63
CA ALA A 133 -9.70 -20.61 -20.07
C ALA A 133 -8.43 -20.09 -20.78
N THR A 134 -8.01 -18.87 -20.45
CA THR A 134 -6.81 -18.26 -21.03
C THR A 134 -5.54 -19.00 -20.63
N ALA A 135 -5.40 -19.36 -19.35
CA ALA A 135 -4.22 -20.05 -18.83
C ALA A 135 -4.08 -21.47 -19.41
N LEU A 136 -5.18 -22.19 -19.58
CA LEU A 136 -5.18 -23.51 -20.23
C LEU A 136 -4.79 -23.39 -21.71
N THR A 137 -5.40 -22.45 -22.44
CA THR A 137 -5.10 -22.22 -23.86
C THR A 137 -3.64 -21.84 -24.09
N ALA A 138 -3.08 -21.03 -23.18
CA ALA A 138 -1.69 -20.59 -23.22
C ALA A 138 -0.69 -21.59 -22.63
N ASN A 139 -1.15 -22.80 -22.24
CA ASN A 139 -0.34 -23.84 -21.57
C ASN A 139 0.40 -23.35 -20.32
N LYS A 140 -0.20 -22.43 -19.57
CA LYS A 140 0.33 -21.88 -18.32
C LYS A 140 0.04 -22.80 -17.12
N ILE A 141 -0.97 -23.65 -17.24
CA ILE A 141 -1.29 -24.70 -16.29
C ILE A 141 -0.89 -26.04 -16.89
N THR A 142 -0.04 -26.79 -16.20
CA THR A 142 0.37 -28.13 -16.63
C THR A 142 -0.70 -29.14 -16.25
N VAL A 143 -1.42 -29.65 -17.25
CA VAL A 143 -2.32 -30.80 -17.08
C VAL A 143 -1.53 -32.09 -17.33
N PRO A 144 -1.44 -33.03 -16.37
CA PRO A 144 -0.56 -34.21 -16.49
C PRO A 144 -0.95 -35.23 -17.57
N CYS A 145 -2.10 -35.08 -18.21
CA CYS A 145 -2.63 -36.04 -19.18
C CYS A 145 -3.48 -35.36 -20.27
N THR A 146 -3.78 -36.12 -21.32
CA THR A 146 -4.60 -35.69 -22.47
C THR A 146 -5.88 -36.52 -22.56
N ALA A 147 -6.82 -36.31 -21.64
CA ALA A 147 -8.13 -36.97 -21.61
C ALA A 147 -8.07 -38.52 -21.69
N PRO A 148 -7.63 -39.20 -20.63
CA PRO A 148 -7.57 -40.67 -20.60
C PRO A 148 -8.94 -41.30 -20.86
N ALA A 149 -8.99 -42.34 -21.70
CA ALA A 149 -10.24 -43.08 -21.96
C ALA A 149 -10.70 -43.93 -20.77
N ASP A 150 -9.77 -44.31 -19.88
CA ASP A 150 -10.04 -45.03 -18.66
C ASP A 150 -10.40 -44.07 -17.52
N ALA A 151 -11.55 -44.31 -16.87
CA ALA A 151 -12.07 -43.42 -15.83
C ALA A 151 -11.17 -43.37 -14.58
N ALA A 152 -10.46 -44.44 -14.25
CA ALA A 152 -9.54 -44.46 -13.12
C ALA A 152 -8.26 -43.67 -13.44
N ALA A 153 -7.73 -43.79 -14.65
CA ALA A 153 -6.61 -43.00 -15.14
C ALA A 153 -6.97 -41.50 -15.24
N GLU A 154 -8.18 -41.16 -15.69
CA GLU A 154 -8.68 -39.78 -15.72
C GLU A 154 -8.76 -39.20 -14.29
N THR A 155 -9.35 -39.94 -13.35
CA THR A 155 -9.45 -39.53 -11.94
C THR A 155 -8.09 -39.35 -11.29
N ALA A 156 -7.14 -40.27 -11.54
CA ALA A 156 -5.77 -40.17 -11.02
C ALA A 156 -5.04 -38.94 -11.57
N CYS A 157 -5.20 -38.66 -12.86
CA CYS A 157 -4.63 -37.47 -13.49
C CYS A 157 -5.18 -36.17 -12.89
N VAL A 158 -6.50 -36.05 -12.77
CA VAL A 158 -7.15 -34.85 -12.20
C VAL A 158 -6.78 -34.69 -10.73
N THR A 159 -6.66 -35.79 -9.98
CA THR A 159 -6.18 -35.74 -8.59
C THR A 159 -4.76 -35.15 -8.51
N SER A 160 -3.86 -35.51 -9.43
CA SER A 160 -2.51 -34.91 -9.48
C SER A 160 -2.58 -33.43 -9.82
N LEU A 161 -3.37 -33.05 -10.84
CA LEU A 161 -3.58 -31.64 -11.20
C LEU A 161 -4.07 -30.83 -10.00
N VAL A 162 -5.11 -31.31 -9.30
CA VAL A 162 -5.69 -30.64 -8.13
C VAL A 162 -4.67 -30.48 -7.01
N LYS A 163 -3.87 -31.52 -6.71
CA LYS A 163 -2.82 -31.43 -5.69
C LYS A 163 -1.73 -30.44 -6.08
N ASP A 164 -1.28 -30.45 -7.33
CA ASP A 164 -0.16 -29.61 -7.78
C ASP A 164 -0.56 -28.14 -7.95
N PHE A 165 -1.67 -27.89 -8.66
CA PHE A 165 -2.16 -26.53 -8.90
C PHE A 165 -2.82 -25.95 -7.65
N GLY A 166 -3.66 -26.74 -6.96
CA GLY A 166 -4.30 -26.34 -5.73
C GLY A 166 -3.29 -25.95 -4.65
N ALA A 167 -2.19 -26.70 -4.50
CA ALA A 167 -1.22 -26.37 -3.45
C ALA A 167 -0.52 -25.02 -3.69
N LYS A 168 -0.29 -24.65 -4.96
CA LYS A 168 0.24 -23.32 -5.31
C LYS A 168 -0.80 -22.22 -5.07
N ALA A 169 -2.05 -22.48 -5.48
CA ALA A 169 -3.17 -21.56 -5.34
C ALA A 169 -3.49 -21.25 -3.87
N TYR A 170 -3.61 -22.28 -3.04
CA TYR A 170 -3.95 -22.18 -1.61
C TYR A 170 -2.72 -21.93 -0.73
N ARG A 171 -1.51 -22.00 -1.32
CA ARG A 171 -0.23 -21.74 -0.65
C ARG A 171 0.07 -22.69 0.52
N ARG A 172 -0.55 -23.87 0.49
CA ARG A 172 -0.39 -24.98 1.43
C ARG A 172 -0.79 -26.28 0.76
N ALA A 173 -0.44 -27.42 1.36
CA ALA A 173 -1.03 -28.68 0.93
C ALA A 173 -2.57 -28.66 1.09
N LEU A 174 -3.29 -29.21 0.10
CA LEU A 174 -4.72 -29.43 0.22
C LEU A 174 -4.98 -30.60 1.19
N VAL A 175 -6.02 -30.47 1.99
CA VAL A 175 -6.50 -31.59 2.82
C VAL A 175 -7.25 -32.59 1.97
N ALA A 176 -7.41 -33.82 2.47
CA ALA A 176 -8.03 -34.90 1.70
C ALA A 176 -9.44 -34.55 1.19
N SER A 177 -10.28 -33.94 2.05
CA SER A 177 -11.63 -33.53 1.67
C SER A 177 -11.65 -32.46 0.58
N GLU A 178 -10.70 -31.51 0.58
CA GLU A 178 -10.60 -30.50 -0.48
C GLU A 178 -10.25 -31.13 -1.83
N VAL A 179 -9.37 -32.12 -1.84
CA VAL A 179 -9.04 -32.88 -3.06
C VAL A 179 -10.25 -33.66 -3.55
N GLU A 180 -10.95 -34.35 -2.64
CA GLU A 180 -12.15 -35.14 -2.96
C GLU A 180 -13.26 -34.27 -3.56
N ASP A 181 -13.55 -33.11 -2.96
CA ASP A 181 -14.59 -32.20 -3.43
C ASP A 181 -14.28 -31.62 -4.82
N LEU A 182 -13.03 -31.26 -5.08
CA LEU A 182 -12.60 -30.75 -6.39
C LEU A 182 -12.61 -31.83 -7.48
N VAL A 183 -12.19 -33.06 -7.15
CA VAL A 183 -12.30 -34.20 -8.09
C VAL A 183 -13.76 -34.55 -8.37
N LYS A 184 -14.64 -34.46 -7.36
CA LYS A 184 -16.08 -34.65 -7.53
C LYS A 184 -16.70 -33.56 -8.39
N LEU A 185 -16.26 -32.31 -8.28
CA LEU A 185 -16.68 -31.23 -9.16
C LEU A 185 -16.31 -31.53 -10.62
N PHE A 186 -15.08 -31.96 -10.88
CA PHE A 186 -14.64 -32.40 -12.20
C PHE A 186 -15.57 -33.48 -12.77
N GLN A 187 -15.84 -34.54 -11.99
CA GLN A 187 -16.73 -35.64 -12.40
C GLN A 187 -18.17 -35.17 -12.66
N THR A 188 -18.64 -34.17 -11.91
CA THR A 188 -19.96 -33.58 -12.08
C THR A 188 -20.05 -32.82 -13.40
N ALA A 189 -19.05 -31.99 -13.73
CA ALA A 189 -18.97 -31.30 -15.02
C ALA A 189 -18.97 -32.29 -16.21
N LYS A 190 -18.26 -33.41 -16.09
CA LYS A 190 -18.29 -34.51 -17.07
C LYS A 190 -19.68 -35.13 -17.22
N THR A 191 -20.35 -35.40 -16.10
CA THR A 191 -21.69 -36.01 -16.09
C THR A 191 -22.75 -35.09 -16.72
N LEU A 192 -22.58 -33.78 -16.61
CA LEU A 192 -23.43 -32.77 -17.25
C LEU A 192 -23.16 -32.59 -18.76
N GLY A 193 -22.26 -33.40 -19.34
CA GLY A 193 -21.96 -33.40 -20.77
C GLY A 193 -20.71 -32.60 -21.16
N GLY A 194 -19.96 -32.07 -20.19
CA GLY A 194 -18.71 -31.37 -20.46
C GLY A 194 -17.60 -32.26 -21.03
N THR A 195 -16.80 -31.70 -21.92
CA THR A 195 -15.54 -32.28 -22.38
C THR A 195 -14.54 -32.40 -21.21
N PHE A 196 -13.46 -33.15 -21.41
CA PHE A 196 -12.39 -33.23 -20.41
C PHE A 196 -11.80 -31.84 -20.11
N GLN A 197 -11.57 -31.04 -21.15
CA GLN A 197 -11.00 -29.70 -21.04
C GLN A 197 -11.93 -28.74 -20.31
N GLU A 198 -13.24 -28.78 -20.59
CA GLU A 198 -14.23 -27.95 -19.87
C GLU A 198 -14.34 -28.36 -18.40
N ALA A 199 -14.29 -29.66 -18.08
CA ALA A 199 -14.30 -30.13 -16.70
C ALA A 199 -13.02 -29.74 -15.94
N VAL A 200 -11.85 -29.76 -16.61
CA VAL A 200 -10.60 -29.22 -16.05
C VAL A 200 -10.72 -27.71 -15.80
N ALA A 201 -11.25 -26.96 -16.76
CA ALA A 201 -11.47 -25.52 -16.63
C ALA A 201 -12.37 -25.20 -15.42
N ALA A 202 -13.53 -25.85 -15.31
CA ALA A 202 -14.45 -25.70 -14.18
C ALA A 202 -13.79 -26.01 -12.82
N THR A 203 -12.87 -26.97 -12.78
CA THR A 203 -12.13 -27.31 -11.55
C THR A 203 -11.13 -26.20 -11.18
N ILE A 204 -10.42 -25.64 -12.16
CA ILE A 204 -9.50 -24.52 -11.96
C ILE A 204 -10.27 -23.26 -11.54
N GLU A 205 -11.40 -22.97 -12.19
CA GLU A 205 -12.30 -21.87 -11.84
C GLU A 205 -12.73 -21.94 -10.38
N ALA A 206 -13.12 -23.13 -9.89
CA ALA A 206 -13.48 -23.32 -8.49
C ALA A 206 -12.31 -23.08 -7.54
N ILE A 207 -11.10 -23.48 -7.90
CA ILE A 207 -9.89 -23.19 -7.11
C ILE A 207 -9.63 -21.68 -7.04
N LEU A 208 -9.78 -20.95 -8.16
CA LEU A 208 -9.58 -19.50 -8.23
C LEU A 208 -10.64 -18.70 -7.44
N GLN A 209 -11.84 -19.26 -7.25
CA GLN A 209 -12.93 -18.65 -6.48
C GLN A 209 -12.93 -19.05 -4.99
N SER A 210 -12.07 -19.98 -4.61
CA SER A 210 -12.03 -20.53 -3.27
C SER A 210 -11.57 -19.50 -2.23
N PRO A 211 -12.19 -19.45 -1.04
CA PRO A 211 -11.69 -18.65 0.09
C PRO A 211 -10.23 -18.94 0.43
N ASN A 212 -9.77 -20.18 0.23
CA ASN A 212 -8.38 -20.57 0.47
C ASN A 212 -7.38 -19.87 -0.47
N LEU A 213 -7.82 -19.45 -1.67
CA LEU A 213 -7.02 -18.60 -2.54
C LEU A 213 -7.24 -17.12 -2.22
N LEU A 214 -8.51 -16.70 -2.14
CA LEU A 214 -8.92 -15.31 -2.07
C LEU A 214 -8.61 -14.62 -0.74
N TYR A 215 -8.26 -15.36 0.31
CA TYR A 215 -7.98 -14.80 1.63
C TYR A 215 -6.57 -15.16 2.12
N HIS A 216 -6.03 -14.29 2.97
CA HIS A 216 -4.87 -14.61 3.79
C HIS A 216 -5.29 -15.60 4.86
N TRP A 217 -4.99 -16.87 4.60
CA TRP A 217 -5.46 -17.99 5.40
C TRP A 217 -4.48 -18.29 6.54
N GLU A 218 -4.83 -17.87 7.76
CA GLU A 218 -4.02 -18.05 8.99
C GLU A 218 -4.76 -18.77 10.12
N ILE A 219 -5.94 -19.28 9.78
CA ILE A 219 -6.76 -20.20 10.57
C ILE A 219 -6.70 -21.52 9.80
N GLY A 220 -6.58 -22.67 10.46
CA GLY A 220 -6.32 -23.92 9.77
C GLY A 220 -6.96 -25.12 10.43
N ASP A 221 -6.91 -26.24 9.71
CA ASP A 221 -7.31 -27.57 10.14
C ASP A 221 -6.28 -28.25 11.06
N GLN A 222 -5.06 -27.70 11.11
CA GLN A 222 -4.01 -28.18 12.00
C GLN A 222 -4.27 -27.74 13.43
N PRO A 223 -4.06 -28.63 14.43
CA PRO A 223 -4.24 -28.28 15.83
C PRO A 223 -3.40 -27.06 16.22
N ALA A 224 -4.01 -26.09 16.89
CA ALA A 224 -3.30 -24.89 17.31
C ALA A 224 -2.15 -25.23 18.29
N VAL A 225 -0.95 -24.73 18.00
CA VAL A 225 0.21 -24.83 18.89
C VAL A 225 0.31 -23.55 19.71
N ARG A 226 0.14 -23.65 21.03
CA ARG A 226 0.24 -22.49 21.94
C ARG A 226 1.69 -22.10 22.19
N ASP A 227 1.94 -20.80 22.35
CA ASP A 227 3.24 -20.30 22.79
C ASP A 227 3.52 -20.78 24.23
N PRO A 228 4.68 -21.42 24.51
CA PRO A 228 5.02 -21.88 25.85
C PRO A 228 5.12 -20.78 26.90
N GLU A 229 5.46 -19.56 26.48
CA GLU A 229 5.65 -18.40 27.36
C GLU A 229 4.37 -17.57 27.53
N ASN A 230 3.40 -17.71 26.61
CA ASN A 230 2.13 -16.99 26.64
C ASN A 230 1.00 -17.83 26.03
N ALA A 231 0.27 -18.55 26.88
CA ALA A 231 -0.81 -19.45 26.46
C ALA A 231 -1.97 -18.75 25.70
N ALA A 232 -2.04 -17.40 25.69
CA ALA A 232 -3.00 -16.66 24.88
C ALA A 232 -2.64 -16.61 23.39
N LEU A 233 -1.39 -16.96 23.03
CA LEU A 233 -0.90 -16.91 21.65
C LEU A 233 -0.91 -18.29 21.00
N VAL A 234 -1.20 -18.31 19.70
CA VAL A 234 -1.06 -19.48 18.83
C VAL A 234 -0.01 -19.21 17.76
N ALA A 235 0.87 -20.19 17.55
CA ALA A 235 1.90 -20.13 16.52
C ALA A 235 1.29 -20.33 15.13
N LEU A 236 1.82 -19.62 14.14
CA LEU A 236 1.49 -19.87 12.74
C LEU A 236 2.27 -21.07 12.21
N THR A 237 1.65 -21.82 11.30
CA THR A 237 2.30 -22.93 10.61
C THR A 237 3.35 -22.43 9.60
N ALA A 238 4.24 -23.30 9.15
CA ALA A 238 5.28 -22.93 8.19
C ALA A 238 4.72 -22.39 6.87
N ASP A 239 3.61 -22.95 6.37
CA ASP A 239 2.94 -22.47 5.15
C ASP A 239 2.28 -21.10 5.37
N GLN A 240 1.68 -20.87 6.53
CA GLN A 240 1.12 -19.58 6.92
C GLN A 240 2.22 -18.51 7.01
N LEU A 241 3.37 -18.85 7.59
CA LEU A 241 4.53 -17.96 7.67
C LEU A 241 5.13 -17.67 6.29
N ALA A 242 5.20 -18.67 5.40
CA ALA A 242 5.63 -18.47 4.02
C ALA A 242 4.71 -17.50 3.27
N SER A 243 3.39 -17.71 3.37
CA SER A 243 2.40 -16.82 2.76
C SER A 243 2.48 -15.41 3.35
N ARG A 244 2.49 -15.27 4.68
CA ARG A 244 2.59 -13.97 5.34
C ARG A 244 3.86 -13.23 4.93
N LEU A 245 5.00 -13.92 4.85
CA LEU A 245 6.28 -13.34 4.48
C LEU A 245 6.29 -12.89 3.02
N SER A 246 5.77 -13.72 2.09
CA SER A 246 5.72 -13.35 0.68
C SER A 246 4.77 -12.18 0.45
N TYR A 247 3.58 -12.15 1.04
CA TYR A 247 2.67 -11.03 0.81
C TYR A 247 3.12 -9.74 1.50
N PHE A 248 3.80 -9.83 2.64
CA PHE A 248 4.39 -8.65 3.26
C PHE A 248 5.47 -8.02 2.37
N LEU A 249 6.41 -8.82 1.85
CA LEU A 249 7.58 -8.29 1.16
C LEU A 249 7.43 -8.21 -0.36
N TRP A 250 6.47 -8.92 -0.94
CA TRP A 250 6.25 -9.03 -2.40
C TRP A 250 4.82 -8.73 -2.85
N GLU A 251 3.83 -8.64 -1.93
CA GLU A 251 2.40 -8.58 -2.27
C GLU A 251 2.00 -9.68 -3.29
N SER A 252 2.64 -10.86 -3.18
CA SER A 252 2.55 -12.00 -4.11
C SER A 252 2.65 -13.33 -3.36
N PRO A 253 2.22 -14.46 -3.97
CA PRO A 253 2.36 -15.78 -3.37
C PRO A 253 3.83 -16.20 -3.18
N PRO A 254 4.11 -17.15 -2.26
CA PRO A 254 5.47 -17.60 -1.99
C PRO A 254 6.04 -18.39 -3.18
N ASP A 255 7.30 -18.14 -3.51
CA ASP A 255 8.02 -18.89 -4.54
C ASP A 255 8.38 -20.31 -4.09
N ALA A 256 8.84 -21.14 -5.03
CA ALA A 256 9.20 -22.52 -4.77
C ALA A 256 10.32 -22.66 -3.70
N ALA A 257 11.25 -21.71 -3.65
CA ALA A 257 12.32 -21.69 -2.66
C ALA A 257 11.76 -21.45 -1.24
N LEU A 258 10.85 -20.48 -1.09
CA LEU A 258 10.22 -20.21 0.20
C LEU A 258 9.30 -21.35 0.65
N GLN A 259 8.56 -21.96 -0.26
CA GLN A 259 7.76 -23.17 0.04
C GLN A 259 8.66 -24.34 0.44
N THR A 260 9.83 -24.49 -0.17
CA THR A 260 10.80 -25.53 0.20
C THR A 260 11.36 -25.26 1.60
N ALA A 261 11.69 -24.01 1.92
CA ALA A 261 12.13 -23.61 3.26
C ALA A 261 11.05 -23.88 4.33
N ALA A 262 9.78 -23.63 3.99
CA ALA A 262 8.64 -23.94 4.85
C ALA A 262 8.55 -25.44 5.16
N LYS A 263 8.57 -26.29 4.12
CA LYS A 263 8.53 -27.75 4.25
C LYS A 263 9.72 -28.31 5.03
N ALA A 264 10.89 -27.68 4.92
CA ALA A 264 12.09 -28.04 5.66
C ALA A 264 12.09 -27.55 7.13
N GLY A 265 11.02 -26.88 7.59
CA GLY A 265 10.91 -26.35 8.95
C GLY A 265 11.78 -25.13 9.24
N GLN A 266 12.42 -24.55 8.22
CA GLN A 266 13.33 -23.41 8.40
C GLN A 266 12.59 -22.16 8.91
N LEU A 267 11.32 -22.00 8.51
CA LEU A 267 10.48 -20.86 8.91
C LEU A 267 9.99 -20.93 10.35
N ALA A 268 10.19 -22.04 11.07
CA ALA A 268 9.79 -22.17 12.47
C ALA A 268 10.63 -21.27 13.41
N THR A 269 11.78 -20.80 12.95
CA THR A 269 12.74 -20.01 13.73
C THR A 269 12.80 -18.56 13.25
N ALA A 270 13.12 -17.63 14.16
CA ALA A 270 13.31 -16.23 13.82
C ALA A 270 14.46 -16.03 12.80
N ASP A 271 15.54 -16.79 12.91
CA ASP A 271 16.70 -16.65 12.02
C ASP A 271 16.44 -17.21 10.62
N GLY A 272 15.68 -18.29 10.50
CA GLY A 272 15.24 -18.79 9.20
C GLY A 272 14.30 -17.81 8.48
N LEU A 273 13.39 -17.15 9.22
CA LEU A 273 12.54 -16.08 8.69
C LEU A 273 13.36 -14.88 8.25
N LYS A 274 14.31 -14.40 9.06
CA LYS A 274 15.22 -13.30 8.70
C LYS A 274 16.04 -13.61 7.45
N THR A 275 16.54 -14.85 7.34
CA THR A 275 17.30 -15.31 6.17
C THR A 275 16.46 -15.24 4.91
N GLN A 276 15.21 -15.72 4.96
CA GLN A 276 14.31 -15.62 3.81
C GLN A 276 13.89 -14.17 3.55
N ALA A 277 13.57 -13.36 4.56
CA ALA A 277 13.26 -11.94 4.38
C ALA A 277 14.37 -11.19 3.64
N ALA A 278 15.63 -11.39 4.06
CA ALA A 278 16.78 -10.79 3.40
C ALA A 278 16.87 -11.20 1.92
N ARG A 279 16.64 -12.48 1.60
CA ARG A 279 16.58 -12.97 0.21
C ARG A 279 15.43 -12.34 -0.59
N LEU A 280 14.24 -12.26 -0.01
CA LEU A 280 13.07 -11.74 -0.71
C LEU A 280 13.28 -10.26 -1.08
N LEU A 281 13.92 -9.49 -0.19
CA LEU A 281 14.24 -8.07 -0.42
C LEU A 281 15.25 -7.81 -1.55
N THR A 282 15.97 -8.82 -2.04
CA THR A 282 16.87 -8.67 -3.20
C THR A 282 16.18 -8.86 -4.55
N ASP A 283 14.89 -9.23 -4.57
CA ASP A 283 14.14 -9.48 -5.81
C ASP A 283 13.73 -8.16 -6.50
N ASP A 284 14.33 -7.88 -7.65
CA ASP A 284 14.12 -6.63 -8.40
C ASP A 284 12.78 -6.56 -9.17
N THR A 285 11.90 -7.54 -8.99
CA THR A 285 10.55 -7.50 -9.57
C THR A 285 9.51 -7.39 -8.47
N ARG A 286 9.50 -8.37 -7.57
CA ARG A 286 8.45 -8.52 -6.56
C ARG A 286 8.67 -7.62 -5.36
N ALA A 287 9.90 -7.52 -4.84
CA ALA A 287 10.18 -6.59 -3.74
C ALA A 287 10.11 -5.14 -4.23
N ARG A 288 10.61 -4.86 -5.45
CA ARG A 288 10.46 -3.56 -6.10
C ARG A 288 9.03 -3.05 -6.07
N ARG A 289 8.08 -3.86 -6.54
CA ARG A 289 6.65 -3.53 -6.58
C ARG A 289 6.06 -3.29 -5.19
N ALA A 290 6.35 -4.16 -4.21
CA ALA A 290 5.83 -4.02 -2.86
C ALA A 290 6.40 -2.81 -2.11
N LEU A 291 7.71 -2.55 -2.27
CA LEU A 291 8.37 -1.35 -1.73
C LEU A 291 7.76 -0.08 -2.35
N PHE A 292 7.51 -0.07 -3.66
CA PHE A 292 6.79 1.02 -4.32
C PHE A 292 5.38 1.21 -3.76
N SER A 293 4.60 0.12 -3.64
CA SER A 293 3.25 0.11 -3.09
C SER A 293 3.20 0.74 -1.69
N PHE A 294 4.10 0.33 -0.80
CA PHE A 294 4.21 0.91 0.54
C PHE A 294 4.46 2.42 0.51
N HIS A 295 5.50 2.87 -0.22
CA HIS A 295 5.89 4.29 -0.21
C HIS A 295 4.86 5.18 -0.90
N LYS A 296 4.19 4.66 -1.94
CA LYS A 296 3.08 5.35 -2.60
C LYS A 296 1.93 5.60 -1.63
N GLN A 297 1.48 4.58 -0.90
CA GLN A 297 0.37 4.69 0.05
C GLN A 297 0.75 5.51 1.30
N TRP A 298 1.92 5.24 1.88
CA TRP A 298 2.41 5.94 3.08
C TRP A 298 2.49 7.45 2.87
N LEU A 299 2.98 7.88 1.70
CA LEU A 299 3.15 9.30 1.37
C LEU A 299 1.93 9.89 0.64
N HIS A 300 0.79 9.18 0.62
CA HIS A 300 -0.45 9.60 -0.03
C HIS A 300 -0.28 10.04 -1.49
N MET A 301 0.41 9.21 -2.27
CA MET A 301 0.58 9.37 -3.71
C MET A 301 -0.35 8.44 -4.49
N ASP A 302 -1.51 8.07 -3.91
CA ASP A 302 -2.42 7.07 -4.46
C ASP A 302 -3.00 7.47 -5.83
N ASN A 303 -3.22 8.77 -6.03
CA ASN A 303 -3.77 9.37 -7.25
C ASN A 303 -2.70 9.81 -8.27
N LEU A 304 -1.46 9.31 -8.15
CA LEU A 304 -0.34 9.71 -8.99
C LEU A 304 -0.60 9.44 -10.48
N GLU A 305 -1.25 8.32 -10.80
CA GLU A 305 -1.61 7.92 -12.16
C GLU A 305 -2.79 8.71 -12.73
N ASP A 306 -3.59 9.36 -11.87
CA ASP A 306 -4.73 10.20 -12.29
C ASP A 306 -4.30 11.64 -12.64
N LEU A 307 -3.02 11.97 -12.46
CA LEU A 307 -2.48 13.29 -12.81
C LEU A 307 -2.47 13.49 -14.33
N ASP A 308 -2.87 14.70 -14.74
CA ASP A 308 -2.99 15.14 -16.14
C ASP A 308 -3.76 14.15 -17.04
N PRO A 309 -5.08 14.01 -16.81
CA PRO A 309 -5.93 13.11 -17.58
C PRO A 309 -5.79 13.33 -19.09
N GLY A 310 -5.68 12.22 -19.84
CA GLY A 310 -5.44 12.24 -21.29
C GLY A 310 -3.96 12.27 -21.70
N THR A 311 -3.04 12.21 -20.72
CA THR A 311 -1.60 12.05 -20.96
C THR A 311 -1.06 10.84 -20.20
N ASP A 312 0.14 10.36 -20.56
CA ASP A 312 0.82 9.29 -19.82
C ASP A 312 1.67 9.81 -18.66
N LEU A 313 1.66 11.12 -18.36
CA LEU A 313 2.60 11.72 -17.41
C LEU A 313 2.45 11.16 -15.99
N GLY A 314 1.21 10.95 -15.51
CA GLY A 314 0.97 10.31 -14.20
C GLY A 314 1.60 8.93 -14.07
N ALA A 315 1.41 8.08 -15.10
CA ALA A 315 2.04 6.76 -15.15
C ALA A 315 3.57 6.83 -15.21
N GLN A 316 4.13 7.79 -15.96
CA GLN A 316 5.59 8.00 -16.02
C GLN A 316 6.16 8.47 -14.66
N LEU A 317 5.45 9.34 -13.94
CA LEU A 317 5.83 9.76 -12.59
C LEU A 317 5.74 8.61 -11.58
N GLY A 318 4.77 7.70 -11.74
CA GLY A 318 4.70 6.45 -10.99
C GLY A 318 5.93 5.59 -11.19
N GLN A 319 6.35 5.40 -12.44
CA GLN A 319 7.56 4.64 -12.76
C GLN A 319 8.85 5.31 -12.24
N GLU A 320 8.91 6.64 -12.30
CA GLU A 320 10.00 7.42 -11.69
C GLU A 320 10.12 7.14 -10.19
N LEU A 321 9.01 7.22 -9.45
CA LEU A 321 8.99 6.94 -8.01
C LEU A 321 9.40 5.49 -7.71
N GLU A 322 8.88 4.52 -8.47
CA GLU A 322 9.26 3.11 -8.32
C GLU A 322 10.77 2.92 -8.52
N ASN A 323 11.36 3.52 -9.56
CA ASN A 323 12.80 3.44 -9.82
C ASN A 323 13.63 4.07 -8.69
N PHE A 324 13.19 5.23 -8.18
CA PHE A 324 13.85 5.90 -7.08
C PHE A 324 13.84 5.04 -5.80
N VAL A 325 12.67 4.52 -5.41
CA VAL A 325 12.50 3.62 -4.25
C VAL A 325 13.34 2.35 -4.43
N ALA A 326 13.33 1.74 -5.62
CA ALA A 326 14.13 0.54 -5.91
C ALA A 326 15.63 0.79 -5.81
N SER A 327 16.11 1.96 -6.25
CA SER A 327 17.52 2.33 -6.16
C SER A 327 18.04 2.35 -4.73
N ILE A 328 17.17 2.65 -3.76
CA ILE A 328 17.52 2.74 -2.34
C ILE A 328 17.29 1.38 -1.65
N PHE A 329 16.12 0.79 -1.83
CA PHE A 329 15.68 -0.37 -1.04
C PHE A 329 15.83 -1.72 -1.73
N VAL A 330 16.18 -1.78 -3.01
CA VAL A 330 16.61 -3.03 -3.66
C VAL A 330 18.12 -2.97 -3.85
N ALA A 331 18.59 -2.04 -4.68
CA ALA A 331 20.01 -1.94 -5.05
C ALA A 331 20.89 -1.23 -4.00
N GLY A 332 20.33 -0.30 -3.23
CA GLY A 332 21.07 0.60 -2.35
C GLY A 332 21.19 0.15 -0.90
N ASP A 333 21.49 1.11 -0.03
CA ASP A 333 21.74 0.94 1.40
C ASP A 333 20.49 0.63 2.24
N GLY A 334 19.29 0.83 1.67
CA GLY A 334 18.02 0.64 2.35
C GLY A 334 17.75 1.61 3.50
N THR A 335 18.41 2.76 3.56
CA THR A 335 18.27 3.69 4.69
C THR A 335 17.17 4.72 4.48
N LEU A 336 16.52 5.11 5.58
CA LEU A 336 15.55 6.21 5.57
C LEU A 336 16.21 7.55 5.22
N LYS A 337 17.48 7.71 5.62
CA LYS A 337 18.28 8.88 5.26
C LYS A 337 18.42 9.04 3.74
N SER A 338 18.75 7.97 3.03
CA SER A 338 18.84 8.00 1.56
C SER A 338 17.50 8.35 0.92
N LEU A 339 16.38 7.83 1.43
CA LEU A 339 15.03 8.18 0.95
C LEU A 339 14.72 9.68 1.09
N LEU A 340 15.11 10.29 2.21
CA LEU A 340 14.79 11.68 2.53
C LEU A 340 15.79 12.71 2.00
N THR A 341 16.99 12.29 1.60
CA THR A 341 18.09 13.23 1.30
C THR A 341 18.82 13.00 -0.02
N ALA A 342 18.51 11.95 -0.78
CA ALA A 342 19.20 11.68 -2.05
C ALA A 342 19.03 12.83 -3.07
N PRO A 343 20.12 13.38 -3.65
CA PRO A 343 20.07 14.48 -4.60
C PRO A 343 19.96 13.99 -6.05
N TYR A 344 19.14 12.97 -6.30
CA TYR A 344 18.92 12.40 -7.63
C TYR A 344 17.49 11.88 -7.78
N THR A 345 17.06 11.69 -9.01
CA THR A 345 15.84 10.96 -9.37
C THR A 345 16.08 10.10 -10.62
N PHE A 346 15.07 9.37 -11.07
CA PHE A 346 15.07 8.70 -12.36
C PHE A 346 14.15 9.43 -13.31
N ALA A 347 14.69 9.98 -14.39
CA ALA A 347 13.91 10.72 -15.37
C ALA A 347 14.08 10.15 -16.77
N ASN A 348 13.04 10.30 -17.58
CA ASN A 348 13.07 10.08 -19.03
C ASN A 348 12.68 11.38 -19.77
N ALA A 349 12.53 11.31 -21.09
CA ALA A 349 12.15 12.47 -21.89
C ALA A 349 10.81 13.13 -21.47
N SER A 350 9.90 12.37 -20.86
CA SER A 350 8.58 12.85 -20.41
C SER A 350 8.61 13.52 -19.03
N THR A 351 9.41 13.00 -18.08
CA THR A 351 9.45 13.54 -16.71
C THR A 351 10.57 14.56 -16.49
N ALA A 352 11.68 14.48 -17.22
CA ALA A 352 12.81 15.40 -17.09
C ALA A 352 12.44 16.90 -17.22
N PRO A 353 11.52 17.32 -18.10
CA PRO A 353 11.10 18.72 -18.18
C PRO A 353 10.50 19.27 -16.88
N GLN A 354 9.92 18.43 -16.02
CA GLN A 354 9.39 18.87 -14.72
C GLN A 354 10.50 19.30 -13.75
N TYR A 355 11.71 18.81 -13.98
CA TYR A 355 12.93 19.20 -13.25
C TYR A 355 13.71 20.32 -13.94
N GLY A 356 13.27 20.82 -15.09
CA GLY A 356 14.06 21.73 -15.93
C GLY A 356 15.24 21.05 -16.61
N LEU A 357 15.21 19.72 -16.72
CA LEU A 357 16.25 18.91 -17.32
C LEU A 357 15.82 18.40 -18.70
N THR A 358 16.79 17.91 -19.47
CA THR A 358 16.55 17.14 -20.69
C THR A 358 17.27 15.81 -20.58
N VAL A 359 16.58 14.73 -20.96
CA VAL A 359 17.14 13.37 -20.99
C VAL A 359 16.96 12.83 -22.41
N GLN A 360 18.01 12.18 -22.92
CA GLN A 360 17.99 11.55 -24.24
C GLN A 360 17.57 10.08 -24.12
N GLY A 361 16.86 9.57 -25.13
CA GLY A 361 16.37 8.19 -25.16
C GLY A 361 14.97 8.00 -24.56
N SER A 362 14.43 6.80 -24.71
CA SER A 362 13.07 6.45 -24.27
C SER A 362 13.00 5.87 -22.86
N GLY A 363 14.12 5.43 -22.29
CA GLY A 363 14.19 4.80 -20.96
C GLY A 363 14.40 5.79 -19.83
N PHE A 364 14.12 5.35 -18.61
CA PHE A 364 14.50 6.06 -17.39
C PHE A 364 16.01 5.96 -17.16
N THR A 365 16.61 7.09 -16.79
CA THR A 365 18.03 7.16 -16.39
C THR A 365 18.13 7.88 -15.05
N GLN A 366 19.09 7.48 -14.23
CA GLN A 366 19.38 8.22 -13.01
C GLN A 366 19.99 9.57 -13.39
N VAL A 367 19.39 10.66 -12.89
CA VAL A 367 19.85 12.03 -13.13
C VAL A 367 20.15 12.71 -11.81
N ALA A 368 21.27 13.43 -11.75
CA ALA A 368 21.58 14.28 -10.62
C ALA A 368 20.63 15.49 -10.60
N LEU A 369 20.13 15.81 -9.42
CA LEU A 369 19.38 17.04 -9.16
C LEU A 369 20.32 18.06 -8.51
N ASP A 370 20.00 19.35 -8.63
CA ASP A 370 20.73 20.39 -7.90
C ASP A 370 20.48 20.21 -6.39
N PRO A 371 21.49 19.82 -5.58
CA PRO A 371 21.31 19.57 -4.16
C PRO A 371 21.02 20.84 -3.36
N THR A 372 21.17 22.03 -3.96
CA THR A 372 20.74 23.30 -3.37
C THR A 372 19.26 23.59 -3.61
N GLN A 373 18.59 22.80 -4.46
CA GLN A 373 17.19 22.93 -4.79
C GLN A 373 16.34 21.74 -4.35
N ARG A 374 16.84 20.50 -4.51
CA ARG A 374 16.04 19.27 -4.29
C ARG A 374 16.84 18.16 -3.63
N VAL A 375 16.23 17.55 -2.62
CA VAL A 375 16.70 16.30 -2.00
C VAL A 375 15.52 15.41 -1.63
N GLY A 376 15.69 14.10 -1.79
CA GLY A 376 14.78 13.07 -1.30
C GLY A 376 13.39 13.06 -1.92
N VAL A 377 12.62 12.04 -1.53
CA VAL A 377 11.27 11.77 -2.09
C VAL A 377 10.32 12.95 -1.93
N MET A 378 10.42 13.73 -0.84
CA MET A 378 9.51 14.83 -0.54
C MET A 378 9.73 16.09 -1.39
N MET A 379 10.84 16.18 -2.12
CA MET A 379 11.10 17.28 -3.07
C MET A 379 11.11 16.81 -4.53
N GLN A 380 10.73 15.56 -4.78
CA GLN A 380 10.53 15.04 -6.12
C GLN A 380 9.13 15.38 -6.63
N VAL A 381 9.00 15.42 -7.95
CA VAL A 381 7.77 15.79 -8.65
C VAL A 381 6.58 14.89 -8.29
N PRO A 382 6.71 13.55 -8.15
CA PRO A 382 5.59 12.70 -7.73
C PRO A 382 4.93 13.18 -6.43
N PHE A 383 5.71 13.33 -5.34
CA PHE A 383 5.21 13.82 -4.06
C PHE A 383 4.69 15.24 -4.16
N LEU A 384 5.47 16.13 -4.80
CA LEU A 384 5.15 17.55 -4.87
C LEU A 384 3.89 17.82 -5.67
N ARG A 385 3.49 16.97 -6.63
CA ARG A 385 2.27 17.16 -7.44
C ARG A 385 1.04 16.55 -6.78
N THR A 386 1.14 15.33 -6.23
CA THR A 386 0.03 14.73 -5.47
C THR A 386 -0.31 15.54 -4.23
N ASN A 387 0.71 16.17 -3.63
CA ASN A 387 0.57 17.08 -2.49
C ASN A 387 0.69 18.59 -2.89
N GLY A 388 0.68 18.94 -4.19
CA GLY A 388 0.94 20.32 -4.67
C GLY A 388 -0.22 21.04 -5.32
N ASN A 389 -1.24 20.33 -5.77
CA ASN A 389 -2.56 20.93 -6.04
C ASN A 389 -3.25 21.39 -4.74
N ALA A 390 -2.53 21.37 -3.63
CA ALA A 390 -2.99 21.70 -2.31
C ALA A 390 -2.07 22.74 -1.65
N PRO A 391 -2.62 23.60 -0.78
CA PRO A 391 -1.87 24.59 -0.02
C PRO A 391 -0.64 24.04 0.72
N PRO A 392 0.35 24.88 1.08
CA PRO A 392 1.47 24.51 1.97
C PRO A 392 1.03 23.71 3.21
N VAL A 393 -0.16 24.05 3.73
CA VAL A 393 -0.89 23.33 4.78
C VAL A 393 -0.91 21.81 4.57
N ARG A 394 -1.26 21.31 3.37
CA ARG A 394 -1.33 19.86 3.13
C ARG A 394 0.04 19.20 3.06
N ARG A 395 1.03 19.87 2.48
CA ARG A 395 2.43 19.39 2.50
C ARG A 395 2.97 19.31 3.92
N GLY A 396 2.69 20.33 4.73
CA GLY A 396 3.07 20.35 6.15
C GLY A 396 2.37 19.27 6.96
N LEU A 397 1.08 19.07 6.71
CA LEU A 397 0.29 17.98 7.30
C LEU A 397 0.86 16.60 6.92
N ALA A 398 1.28 16.41 5.66
CA ALA A 398 1.91 15.17 5.20
C ALA A 398 3.24 14.92 5.94
N VAL A 399 4.09 15.92 6.12
CA VAL A 399 5.32 15.79 6.93
C VAL A 399 4.98 15.41 8.37
N TYR A 400 4.08 16.16 9.01
CA TYR A 400 3.76 15.96 10.43
C TYR A 400 3.06 14.62 10.71
N LYS A 401 2.12 14.20 9.85
CA LYS A 401 1.43 12.92 10.02
C LYS A 401 2.26 11.73 9.57
N GLN A 402 2.94 11.80 8.43
CA GLN A 402 3.58 10.63 7.83
C GLN A 402 5.02 10.41 8.28
N LEU A 403 5.79 11.48 8.53
CA LEU A 403 7.14 11.31 9.07
C LEU A 403 7.17 11.32 10.59
N LEU A 404 6.29 12.07 11.26
CA LEU A 404 6.35 12.22 12.72
C LEU A 404 5.23 11.48 13.46
N CYS A 405 4.26 10.88 12.74
CA CYS A 405 3.09 10.21 13.33
C CYS A 405 2.33 11.15 14.28
N GLY A 406 2.39 12.45 14.00
CA GLY A 406 1.76 13.47 14.79
C GLY A 406 0.25 13.42 14.64
N ASN A 407 -0.45 13.44 15.76
CA ASN A 407 -1.90 13.57 15.76
C ASN A 407 -2.28 15.04 15.58
N VAL A 408 -3.22 15.32 14.67
CA VAL A 408 -3.82 16.63 14.52
C VAL A 408 -5.29 16.48 14.88
N PRO A 409 -5.74 17.04 16.03
CA PRO A 409 -7.13 16.91 16.46
C PRO A 409 -8.06 17.55 15.44
N LEU A 410 -9.24 16.96 15.24
CA LEU A 410 -10.27 17.61 14.43
C LEU A 410 -10.67 18.94 15.11
N PRO A 411 -10.87 20.02 14.34
CA PRO A 411 -11.30 21.29 14.90
C PRO A 411 -12.63 21.14 15.66
N ALA A 412 -12.77 21.82 16.81
CA ALA A 412 -14.01 21.78 17.57
C ALA A 412 -15.09 22.68 16.92
N GLY A 413 -16.25 22.11 16.60
CA GLY A 413 -17.41 22.82 16.06
C GLY A 413 -17.40 23.03 14.53
N ASN A 414 -18.48 23.63 14.00
CA ASN A 414 -18.56 24.08 12.61
C ASN A 414 -17.72 25.35 12.44
N ILE A 415 -16.39 25.19 12.39
CA ILE A 415 -15.50 26.29 12.01
C ILE A 415 -15.72 26.57 10.53
N PRO A 416 -16.12 27.78 10.14
CA PRO A 416 -16.26 28.14 8.74
C PRO A 416 -14.94 27.83 8.03
N MET A 417 -15.00 27.11 6.91
CA MET A 417 -13.86 26.98 6.03
C MET A 417 -13.50 28.39 5.58
N VAL A 418 -12.44 28.96 6.15
CA VAL A 418 -11.93 30.22 5.65
C VAL A 418 -11.42 29.92 4.26
N GLU A 419 -12.04 30.51 3.25
CA GLU A 419 -11.56 30.45 1.88
C GLU A 419 -10.19 31.12 1.80
N ALA A 420 -9.14 30.37 2.12
CA ALA A 420 -7.80 30.68 1.63
C ALA A 420 -7.72 30.52 0.10
N ASP A 421 -8.82 30.14 -0.56
CA ASP A 421 -8.97 29.99 -2.00
C ASP A 421 -9.42 31.28 -2.70
N THR A 422 -9.70 32.39 -1.99
CA THR A 422 -9.93 33.66 -2.68
C THR A 422 -8.62 34.06 -3.37
N PRO A 423 -8.57 34.08 -4.72
CA PRO A 423 -7.32 34.39 -5.42
C PRO A 423 -6.97 35.86 -5.19
N ASP A 424 -5.92 36.12 -4.41
CA ASP A 424 -5.35 37.46 -4.28
C ASP A 424 -4.18 37.57 -5.26
N SER A 425 -4.33 38.37 -6.31
CA SER A 425 -3.30 38.57 -7.34
C SER A 425 -2.06 39.31 -6.83
N THR A 426 -2.09 39.88 -5.62
CA THR A 426 -1.01 40.68 -5.03
C THR A 426 -0.18 39.93 -3.99
N LEU A 427 -0.70 38.82 -3.47
CA LEU A 427 -0.03 38.02 -2.43
C LEU A 427 0.53 36.72 -3.00
N THR A 428 1.72 36.35 -2.55
CA THR A 428 2.27 34.99 -2.72
C THR A 428 1.40 33.97 -1.98
N THR A 429 1.46 32.71 -2.39
CA THR A 429 0.76 31.61 -1.71
C THR A 429 1.19 31.52 -0.25
N ARG A 430 2.48 31.66 0.03
CA ARG A 430 3.02 31.78 1.39
C ARG A 430 2.36 32.90 2.21
N GLU A 431 2.27 34.12 1.67
CA GLU A 431 1.64 35.27 2.34
C GLU A 431 0.14 35.03 2.59
N ARG A 432 -0.58 34.45 1.62
CA ARG A 432 -2.01 34.14 1.77
C ARG A 432 -2.26 33.13 2.89
N PHE A 433 -1.46 32.06 2.93
CA PHE A 433 -1.60 31.04 3.97
C PHE A 433 -1.04 31.48 5.32
N ALA A 434 -0.09 32.43 5.37
CA ALA A 434 0.29 33.07 6.62
C ALA A 434 -0.90 33.83 7.25
N LYS A 435 -1.67 34.57 6.45
CA LYS A 435 -2.90 35.24 6.92
C LYS A 435 -3.98 34.24 7.34
N HIS A 436 -4.11 33.12 6.63
CA HIS A 436 -4.99 32.03 7.06
C HIS A 436 -4.56 31.49 8.42
N ALA A 437 -3.25 31.43 8.67
CA ALA A 437 -2.66 30.97 9.92
C ALA A 437 -2.89 31.93 11.12
N GLU A 438 -3.49 33.10 10.90
CA GLU A 438 -3.79 34.11 11.93
C GLU A 438 -5.25 34.10 12.42
N ILE A 439 -6.13 33.27 11.82
CA ILE A 439 -7.55 33.18 12.19
C ILE A 439 -7.76 32.17 13.34
N ALA A 440 -8.90 32.22 14.04
CA ALA A 440 -9.19 31.45 15.26
C ALA A 440 -8.91 29.93 15.24
N CYS A 441 -8.92 29.27 14.07
CA CYS A 441 -8.55 27.85 13.93
C CYS A 441 -7.02 27.62 13.93
N ALA A 442 -6.26 28.67 13.63
CA ALA A 442 -4.88 28.59 13.22
C ALA A 442 -3.83 28.79 14.31
N THR A 443 -4.16 29.50 15.40
CA THR A 443 -3.24 29.65 16.54
C THR A 443 -3.03 28.33 17.30
N GLY A 444 -3.96 27.37 17.17
CA GLY A 444 -3.89 26.07 17.83
C GLY A 444 -3.44 24.92 16.91
N CYS A 445 -4.07 24.76 15.74
CA CYS A 445 -3.84 23.59 14.89
C CYS A 445 -2.75 23.80 13.83
N HIS A 446 -2.78 24.94 13.12
CA HIS A 446 -1.87 25.21 12.01
C HIS A 446 -0.42 25.44 12.44
N ALA A 447 -0.21 26.05 13.61
CA ALA A 447 1.12 26.21 14.20
C ALA A 447 1.90 24.89 14.36
N ILE A 448 1.19 23.75 14.40
CA ILE A 448 1.79 22.42 14.55
C ILE A 448 2.45 21.95 13.26
N PHE A 449 1.83 22.21 12.10
CA PHE A 449 2.23 21.57 10.85
C PHE A 449 2.57 22.52 9.69
N ASP A 450 2.05 23.76 9.70
CA ASP A 450 2.33 24.75 8.66
C ASP A 450 3.83 25.05 8.47
N PRO A 451 4.67 25.13 9.53
CA PRO A 451 6.11 25.38 9.34
C PRO A 451 6.80 24.36 8.43
N TRP A 452 6.42 23.08 8.50
CA TRP A 452 6.96 22.04 7.62
C TRP A 452 6.53 22.22 6.17
N GLY A 453 5.30 22.73 5.96
CA GLY A 453 4.77 23.03 4.64
C GLY A 453 5.42 24.26 4.01
N PHE A 454 5.64 25.31 4.80
CA PHE A 454 6.31 26.53 4.35
C PHE A 454 7.76 26.27 3.90
N ALA A 455 8.44 25.30 4.51
CA ALA A 455 9.76 24.86 4.08
C ALA A 455 9.82 24.38 2.62
N LEU A 456 8.66 23.96 2.07
CA LEU A 456 8.50 23.43 0.70
C LEU A 456 7.89 24.45 -0.28
N GLU A 457 7.73 25.72 0.12
CA GLU A 457 7.10 26.74 -0.73
C GLU A 457 7.96 27.17 -1.94
N SER A 458 9.25 26.81 -1.96
CA SER A 458 10.09 26.89 -3.17
C SER A 458 9.58 26.04 -4.35
N PHE A 459 8.53 25.26 -4.18
CA PHE A 459 7.92 24.48 -5.25
C PHE A 459 6.49 24.94 -5.55
N ASP A 460 6.18 25.14 -6.83
CA ASP A 460 4.80 25.37 -7.27
C ASP A 460 3.93 24.09 -7.23
N SER A 461 2.68 24.18 -7.68
CA SER A 461 1.74 23.04 -7.71
C SER A 461 2.13 21.94 -8.70
N LEU A 462 2.95 22.26 -9.69
CA LEU A 462 3.55 21.31 -10.64
C LEU A 462 4.86 20.71 -10.09
N GLY A 463 5.28 21.14 -8.91
CA GLY A 463 6.51 20.71 -8.28
C GLY A 463 7.76 21.35 -8.87
N ARG A 464 7.65 22.43 -9.65
CA ARG A 464 8.79 23.15 -10.24
C ARG A 464 9.41 24.10 -9.22
N TYR A 465 10.74 24.18 -9.24
CA TYR A 465 11.47 25.06 -8.33
C TYR A 465 11.30 26.54 -8.71
N ARG A 466 11.11 27.39 -7.71
CA ARG A 466 10.92 28.83 -7.84
C ARG A 466 11.50 29.57 -6.63
N THR A 467 12.02 30.77 -6.90
CA THR A 467 12.50 31.71 -5.86
C THR A 467 11.58 32.92 -5.71
N GLN A 468 10.65 33.11 -6.67
CA GLN A 468 9.70 34.21 -6.68
C GLN A 468 8.30 33.75 -7.08
N GLU A 469 7.28 34.45 -6.59
CA GLU A 469 5.89 34.33 -7.00
C GLU A 469 5.32 35.73 -7.15
N LYS A 470 4.66 36.02 -8.29
CA LYS A 470 4.04 37.33 -8.54
C LYS A 470 5.03 38.51 -8.34
N GLY A 471 6.30 38.31 -8.71
CA GLY A 471 7.36 39.32 -8.59
C GLY A 471 7.87 39.57 -7.17
N LYS A 472 7.47 38.75 -6.19
CA LYS A 472 7.94 38.81 -4.81
C LYS A 472 8.82 37.60 -4.47
N PRO A 473 9.86 37.75 -3.63
CA PRO A 473 10.61 36.62 -3.13
C PRO A 473 9.74 35.70 -2.28
N ILE A 474 9.97 34.39 -2.39
CA ILE A 474 9.28 33.38 -1.57
C ILE A 474 10.03 33.20 -0.25
N ASP A 475 9.30 33.32 0.87
CA ASP A 475 9.81 32.97 2.19
C ASP A 475 9.56 31.48 2.47
N VAL A 476 10.65 30.72 2.61
CA VAL A 476 10.64 29.28 2.94
C VAL A 476 11.05 29.00 4.38
N THR A 477 11.16 30.03 5.21
CA THR A 477 11.42 29.84 6.63
C THR A 477 10.15 29.33 7.32
N GLY A 478 10.33 28.38 8.25
CA GLY A 478 9.25 27.86 9.10
C GLY A 478 8.84 28.84 10.20
N LEU A 479 8.56 30.10 9.86
CA LEU A 479 8.17 31.13 10.83
C LEU A 479 6.64 31.15 11.06
N PRO A 480 6.15 31.13 12.31
CA PRO A 480 4.90 31.80 12.63
C PRO A 480 5.09 33.31 12.42
N GLN A 481 4.12 33.98 11.78
CA GLN A 481 4.27 35.40 11.46
C GLN A 481 4.47 36.21 12.77
N GLY A 482 5.59 36.92 12.90
CA GLY A 482 5.89 37.82 14.03
C GLY A 482 6.82 37.31 15.15
N ALA A 483 7.46 36.14 15.03
CA ALA A 483 8.36 35.62 16.07
C ALA A 483 9.85 35.59 15.64
N ASP A 484 10.68 36.42 16.27
CA ASP A 484 12.14 36.48 16.08
C ASP A 484 12.92 35.32 16.73
N ALA A 485 12.28 34.29 17.28
CA ALA A 485 12.96 33.37 18.21
C ALA A 485 13.09 31.90 17.76
N VAL A 486 12.25 31.38 16.87
CA VAL A 486 12.36 29.98 16.42
C VAL A 486 11.96 29.82 14.95
N ILE A 487 12.96 29.69 14.08
CA ILE A 487 12.80 29.32 12.67
C ILE A 487 12.77 27.79 12.60
N GLY A 488 11.61 27.16 12.43
CA GLY A 488 11.55 25.69 12.35
C GLY A 488 10.20 25.08 12.72
N GLY A 489 10.20 23.77 12.98
CA GLY A 489 9.00 22.99 13.30
C GLY A 489 9.14 22.26 14.63
N THR A 490 8.02 22.01 15.30
CA THR A 490 7.98 21.30 16.59
C THR A 490 7.45 19.88 16.39
N THR A 491 8.21 18.88 16.81
CA THR A 491 7.79 17.48 16.73
C THR A 491 6.69 17.16 17.75
N PRO A 492 5.97 16.04 17.61
CA PRO A 492 4.97 15.61 18.59
C PRO A 492 5.52 15.50 20.02
N LYS A 493 6.82 15.18 20.20
CA LYS A 493 7.48 15.18 21.53
C LYS A 493 7.90 16.58 22.03
N GLY A 494 7.54 17.65 21.33
CA GLY A 494 7.87 19.02 21.69
C GLY A 494 9.30 19.44 21.35
N LYS A 495 10.05 18.61 20.60
CA LYS A 495 11.40 18.97 20.14
C LYS A 495 11.29 19.99 19.01
N VAL A 496 11.96 21.12 19.15
CA VAL A 496 12.09 22.12 18.09
C VAL A 496 13.22 21.70 17.14
N ILE A 497 12.91 21.60 15.85
CA ILE A 497 13.88 21.36 14.77
C ILE A 497 14.05 22.67 14.00
N PRO A 498 15.20 23.36 14.12
CA PRO A 498 15.43 24.58 13.38
C PRO A 498 15.75 24.29 11.91
N PHE A 499 15.13 25.02 10.98
CA PHE A 499 15.44 24.93 9.54
C PHE A 499 15.05 26.21 8.79
N LYS A 500 15.89 26.63 7.85
CA LYS A 500 15.66 27.80 6.98
C LYS A 500 15.22 27.42 5.57
N SER A 501 15.20 26.13 5.26
CA SER A 501 14.79 25.59 3.98
C SER A 501 14.25 24.16 4.15
N GLY A 502 13.51 23.68 3.16
CA GLY A 502 13.10 22.27 3.14
C GLY A 502 14.29 21.30 3.14
N ILE A 503 15.45 21.69 2.62
CA ILE A 503 16.65 20.82 2.59
C ILE A 503 17.19 20.64 4.01
N GLU A 504 17.33 21.73 4.76
CA GLU A 504 17.71 21.68 6.17
C GLU A 504 16.67 20.88 6.98
N MET A 505 15.38 21.07 6.70
CA MET A 505 14.30 20.31 7.32
C MET A 505 14.43 18.81 7.07
N LEU A 506 14.58 18.37 5.81
CA LEU A 506 14.67 16.95 5.48
C LEU A 506 15.96 16.30 6.00
N ASN A 507 17.09 17.02 5.96
CA ASN A 507 18.34 16.55 6.57
C ASN A 507 18.20 16.34 8.08
N ALA A 508 17.51 17.25 8.78
CA ALA A 508 17.28 17.11 10.22
C ALA A 508 16.28 15.99 10.55
N LEU A 509 15.21 15.84 9.76
CA LEU A 509 14.23 14.77 9.91
C LEU A 509 14.84 13.38 9.59
N ALA A 510 15.77 13.30 8.65
CA ALA A 510 16.49 12.08 8.30
C ALA A 510 17.34 11.50 9.44
N GLU A 511 17.75 12.33 10.39
CA GLU A 511 18.52 11.96 11.58
C GLU A 511 17.64 11.83 12.84
N SER A 512 16.32 11.90 12.70
CA SER A 512 15.38 11.90 13.84
C SER A 512 14.94 10.50 14.22
N ASP A 513 15.12 10.15 15.50
CA ASP A 513 14.57 8.93 16.10
C ASP A 513 13.03 8.89 16.02
N GLU A 514 12.35 10.04 16.15
CA GLU A 514 10.88 10.13 16.01
C GLU A 514 10.45 9.73 14.59
N VAL A 515 11.24 10.10 13.58
CA VAL A 515 10.95 9.79 12.18
C VAL A 515 11.22 8.32 11.85
N SER A 516 12.34 7.79 12.35
CA SER A 516 12.67 6.37 12.22
C SER A 516 11.66 5.48 12.93
N TRP A 517 11.20 5.87 14.13
CA TRP A 517 10.18 5.16 14.88
C TRP A 517 8.80 5.22 14.21
N CYS A 518 8.40 6.40 13.71
CA CYS A 518 7.16 6.53 12.96
C CYS A 518 7.17 5.68 11.68
N THR A 519 8.28 5.69 10.94
CA THR A 519 8.45 4.84 9.74
C THR A 519 8.32 3.35 10.09
N SER A 520 8.89 2.92 11.22
CA SER A 520 8.75 1.55 11.74
C SER A 520 7.29 1.19 12.02
N ARG A 521 6.51 2.14 12.57
CA ARG A 521 5.07 1.96 12.81
C ARG A 521 4.27 1.82 11.52
N HIS A 522 4.54 2.64 10.52
CA HIS A 522 3.88 2.52 9.22
C HIS A 522 4.16 1.16 8.56
N TRP A 523 5.41 0.70 8.57
CA TRP A 523 5.74 -0.64 8.07
C TRP A 523 5.07 -1.76 8.85
N SER A 524 4.94 -1.61 10.17
CA SER A 524 4.24 -2.58 11.02
C SER A 524 2.75 -2.66 10.67
N ARG A 525 2.10 -1.51 10.42
CA ARG A 525 0.70 -1.46 9.98
C ARG A 525 0.51 -2.07 8.60
N PHE A 526 1.42 -1.80 7.68
CA PHE A 526 1.40 -2.40 6.34
C PHE A 526 1.52 -3.93 6.42
N MET A 527 2.46 -4.43 7.22
CA MET A 527 2.64 -5.86 7.50
C MET A 527 1.39 -6.52 8.11
N LEU A 528 0.78 -5.86 9.09
CA LEU A 528 -0.37 -6.39 9.83
C LEU A 528 -1.69 -6.27 9.06
N GLY A 529 -1.78 -5.36 8.08
CA GLY A 529 -3.04 -5.02 7.40
C GLY A 529 -4.10 -4.43 8.33
N ARG A 530 -3.70 -3.92 9.50
CA ARG A 530 -4.57 -3.31 10.52
C ARG A 530 -3.81 -2.24 11.31
N MET A 531 -4.54 -1.51 12.16
CA MET A 531 -3.92 -0.67 13.17
C MET A 531 -3.08 -1.51 14.14
N ASP A 532 -1.90 -1.00 14.47
CA ASP A 532 -1.08 -1.50 15.57
C ASP A 532 -1.78 -1.23 16.91
N GLY A 533 -1.56 -2.11 17.88
CA GLY A 533 -2.02 -1.92 19.26
C GLY A 533 -0.94 -2.30 20.28
N ASP A 534 -1.29 -2.25 21.56
CA ASP A 534 -0.38 -2.58 22.67
C ASP A 534 0.26 -3.96 22.52
N ALA A 535 -0.46 -4.90 21.89
CA ALA A 535 0.03 -6.24 21.63
C ALA A 535 1.18 -6.30 20.61
N ASP A 536 1.35 -5.29 19.76
CA ASP A 536 2.39 -5.24 18.75
C ASP A 536 3.59 -4.38 19.19
N ALA A 537 3.40 -3.52 20.21
CA ALA A 537 4.36 -2.51 20.62
C ALA A 537 5.74 -3.09 20.99
N GLY A 538 5.78 -4.23 21.69
CA GLY A 538 7.04 -4.87 22.08
C GLY A 538 7.83 -5.43 20.88
N ALA A 539 7.13 -6.09 19.95
CA ALA A 539 7.72 -6.59 18.72
C ALA A 539 8.26 -5.44 17.84
N MET A 540 7.46 -4.38 17.68
CA MET A 540 7.86 -3.19 16.93
C MET A 540 9.08 -2.50 17.56
N SER A 541 9.07 -2.31 18.88
CA SER A 541 10.18 -1.73 19.65
C SER A 541 11.47 -2.50 19.44
N ASN A 542 11.41 -3.83 19.57
CA ASN A 542 12.58 -4.70 19.39
C ASN A 542 13.13 -4.66 17.96
N ALA A 543 12.26 -4.64 16.95
CA ALA A 543 12.66 -4.55 15.54
C ALA A 543 13.25 -3.16 15.20
N TYR A 544 12.65 -2.09 15.70
CA TYR A 544 13.18 -0.73 15.58
C TYR A 544 14.58 -0.61 16.19
N LEU A 545 14.77 -1.10 17.43
CA LEU A 545 16.07 -1.05 18.09
C LEU A 545 17.11 -1.88 17.35
N ALA A 546 16.74 -3.02 16.77
CA ALA A 546 17.66 -3.79 15.93
C ALA A 546 18.09 -2.98 14.69
N ALA A 547 17.18 -2.25 14.06
CA ALA A 547 17.46 -1.42 12.88
C ALA A 547 18.27 -0.15 13.21
N ALA A 548 17.90 0.60 14.26
CA ALA A 548 18.51 1.88 14.64
C ALA A 548 19.77 1.74 15.51
N TYR A 549 19.93 0.63 16.24
CA TYR A 549 21.01 0.44 17.23
C TYR A 549 21.79 -0.87 17.06
N GLY A 550 21.60 -1.56 15.93
CA GLY A 550 22.30 -2.82 15.62
C GLY A 550 21.78 -4.03 16.39
N PRO A 551 22.38 -5.22 16.17
CA PRO A 551 21.92 -6.46 16.79
C PRO A 551 21.98 -6.45 18.32
N ASP A 552 22.93 -5.71 18.89
CA ASP A 552 23.08 -5.52 20.35
C ASP A 552 22.08 -4.51 20.94
N ARG A 553 21.39 -3.72 20.08
CA ARG A 553 20.39 -2.71 20.43
C ARG A 553 20.92 -1.54 21.27
N THR A 554 22.23 -1.33 21.31
CA THR A 554 22.89 -0.31 22.13
C THR A 554 23.67 0.72 21.32
N THR A 555 24.27 0.33 20.20
CA THR A 555 25.15 1.21 19.43
C THR A 555 24.38 1.90 18.31
N ALA A 556 24.10 3.20 18.47
CA ALA A 556 23.38 3.99 17.47
C ALA A 556 24.05 3.92 16.09
N ARG A 557 23.22 3.76 15.04
CA ARG A 557 23.62 3.74 13.63
C ARG A 557 22.52 4.37 12.78
N THR A 558 22.81 4.65 11.51
CA THR A 558 21.79 5.12 10.57
C THR A 558 20.68 4.07 10.44
N PHE A 559 19.44 4.49 10.65
CA PHE A 559 18.28 3.60 10.57
C PHE A 559 18.11 3.01 9.16
N SER A 560 18.18 1.69 9.08
CA SER A 560 17.95 0.91 7.86
C SER A 560 16.54 0.33 7.89
N VAL A 561 15.72 0.74 6.89
CA VAL A 561 14.39 0.16 6.68
C VAL A 561 14.52 -1.32 6.33
N LYS A 562 15.52 -1.70 5.51
CA LYS A 562 15.80 -3.11 5.18
C LYS A 562 16.02 -3.93 6.46
N ASP A 563 16.83 -3.42 7.39
CA ASP A 563 17.12 -4.11 8.64
C ASP A 563 15.89 -4.21 9.54
N PHE A 564 15.03 -3.18 9.54
CA PHE A 564 13.74 -3.23 10.22
C PHE A 564 12.83 -4.31 9.64
N LEU A 565 12.67 -4.37 8.31
CA LEU A 565 11.86 -5.37 7.61
C LEU A 565 12.35 -6.79 7.88
N VAL A 566 13.67 -7.00 7.94
CA VAL A 566 14.26 -8.29 8.33
C VAL A 566 14.03 -8.57 9.82
N ALA A 567 14.19 -7.59 10.70
CA ALA A 567 14.05 -7.80 12.14
C ALA A 567 12.60 -8.12 12.55
N ILE A 568 11.61 -7.40 12.01
CA ILE A 568 10.20 -7.51 12.42
C ILE A 568 9.64 -8.91 12.15
N VAL A 569 10.06 -9.59 11.07
CA VAL A 569 9.57 -10.93 10.75
C VAL A 569 10.02 -12.00 11.75
N GLY A 570 11.06 -11.72 12.54
CA GLY A 570 11.54 -12.62 13.58
C GLY A 570 10.74 -12.55 14.89
N THR A 571 9.89 -11.54 15.05
CA THR A 571 9.19 -11.21 16.31
C THR A 571 7.92 -12.05 16.51
N LYS A 572 7.37 -12.05 17.73
CA LYS A 572 6.10 -12.74 18.02
C LYS A 572 4.92 -12.16 17.24
N ALA A 573 4.88 -10.84 17.00
CA ALA A 573 3.80 -10.23 16.20
C ALA A 573 3.72 -10.78 14.77
N PHE A 574 4.85 -11.24 14.21
CA PHE A 574 4.86 -11.90 12.90
C PHE A 574 4.64 -13.41 12.97
N ARG A 575 5.12 -14.07 14.03
CA ARG A 575 5.14 -15.53 14.14
C ARG A 575 3.92 -16.15 14.82
N PHE A 576 3.20 -15.33 15.57
CA PHE A 576 2.06 -15.74 16.37
C PHE A 576 0.88 -14.81 16.11
N ARG A 577 -0.28 -15.21 16.62
CA ARG A 577 -1.47 -14.37 16.73
C ARG A 577 -2.21 -14.66 18.02
N THR A 578 -2.99 -13.69 18.47
CA THR A 578 -4.05 -13.95 19.45
C THR A 578 -5.30 -14.46 18.70
N PRO A 579 -5.90 -15.58 19.10
CA PRO A 579 -7.17 -16.05 18.56
C PRO A 579 -8.29 -15.04 18.76
N SER A 580 -9.22 -14.98 17.80
CA SER A 580 -10.42 -14.14 17.95
C SER A 580 -11.33 -14.70 19.05
N ALA A 581 -12.13 -13.83 19.67
CA ALA A 581 -13.13 -14.28 20.64
C ALA A 581 -14.12 -15.26 19.98
N GLY A 582 -14.29 -16.44 20.60
CA GLY A 582 -15.15 -17.51 20.07
C GLY A 582 -14.53 -18.38 18.97
N GLU A 583 -13.27 -18.15 18.61
CA GLU A 583 -12.54 -19.02 17.68
C GLU A 583 -12.34 -20.41 18.29
N THR A 584 -12.62 -21.45 17.52
CA THR A 584 -12.34 -22.85 17.88
C THR A 584 -10.95 -23.21 17.37
N LEU A 585 -10.09 -23.69 18.27
CA LEU A 585 -8.66 -23.96 18.03
C LEU A 585 -8.33 -25.45 17.89
#